data_AF-W7Z455-F1
#
_entry.id   AF-W7Z455-F1
#
_cell.length_a   1.000
_cell.length_b   1.000
_cell.length_c   1.000
_cell.angle_alpha   90.00
_cell.angle_beta   90.00
_cell.angle_gamma   90.00
#
_symmetry.space_group_name_H-M   'P 1'
#
loop_
_entity.id
_entity.type
_entity.pdbx_description
1 polymer ?
#
loop_
_entity_poly.entity_id
_entity_poly.type
_entity_poly.pdbx_seq_one_letter_code
_entity_poly.pdbx_strand_id
1 'polypeptide(L)' 'METEEEQKQQAIPAEDEEGNFKLLFADKILDVKSEVEDDPDSAAIFYYEDGKTYQYIHSEKAMAQFNEWMESGEDE' A
#
# COMPACT_ATOMS: atom_id res chain seq x y z
N MET A 1 -10.28 22.62 -15.73
CA MET A 1 -10.95 21.66 -14.84
C MET A 1 -10.02 20.48 -14.82
N GLU A 2 -9.06 20.49 -13.89
CA GLU A 2 -8.15 19.36 -13.68
C GLU A 2 -9.01 18.23 -13.15
N THR A 3 -9.26 17.27 -14.03
CA THR A 3 -10.15 16.13 -13.85
C THR A 3 -9.69 15.27 -12.68
N GLU A 4 -10.66 14.77 -11.91
CA GLU A 4 -10.57 13.90 -10.72
C GLU A 4 -9.59 12.69 -10.80
N GLU A 5 -8.96 12.44 -11.95
CA GLU A 5 -7.89 11.45 -12.15
C GLU A 5 -6.51 11.86 -11.60
N GLU A 6 -6.21 13.16 -11.48
CA GLU A 6 -4.88 13.63 -11.04
C GLU A 6 -4.73 13.69 -9.52
N GLN A 7 -5.86 13.58 -8.80
CA GLN A 7 -5.93 13.32 -7.37
C GLN A 7 -6.24 11.84 -7.06
N LYS A 8 -5.80 10.91 -7.92
CA LYS A 8 -5.38 9.59 -7.43
C LYS A 8 -4.22 9.83 -6.48
N GLN A 9 -4.58 10.21 -5.26
CA GLN A 9 -3.74 10.28 -4.08
C GLN A 9 -2.81 9.07 -4.17
N GLN A 10 -1.51 9.32 -4.11
CA GLN A 10 -0.46 8.31 -4.24
C GLN A 10 -0.68 7.24 -3.16
N ALA A 11 -1.53 6.28 -3.47
CA ALA A 11 -1.95 5.21 -2.59
C ALA A 11 -0.96 4.08 -2.83
N ILE A 12 -0.21 3.76 -1.78
CA ILE A 12 0.82 2.75 -1.81
C ILE A 12 0.17 1.41 -1.45
N PRO A 13 0.18 0.41 -2.33
CA PRO A 13 -0.28 -0.92 -1.99
C PRO A 13 0.68 -1.52 -0.96
N ALA A 14 0.15 -1.87 0.19
CA ALA A 14 0.89 -2.45 1.29
C ALA A 14 0.08 -3.57 1.96
N GLU A 15 0.74 -4.45 2.70
CA GLU A 15 0.09 -5.45 3.54
C GLU A 15 0.55 -5.29 4.99
N ASP A 16 -0.30 -5.57 5.97
CA ASP A 16 0.12 -5.61 7.37
C ASP A 16 0.86 -6.92 7.70
N GLU A 17 1.27 -7.08 8.96
CA GLU A 17 2.00 -8.27 9.44
C GLU A 17 1.18 -9.57 9.28
N GLU A 18 -0.14 -9.49 9.24
CA GLU A 18 -1.04 -10.64 9.01
C GLU A 18 -1.29 -10.91 7.51
N GLY A 19 -0.75 -10.06 6.62
CA GLY A 19 -0.89 -10.18 5.16
C GLY A 19 -2.18 -9.61 4.58
N ASN A 20 -2.91 -8.76 5.33
CA ASN A 20 -4.11 -8.12 4.78
C ASN A 20 -3.73 -6.92 3.92
N PHE A 21 -4.27 -6.91 2.70
CA PHE A 21 -4.05 -5.83 1.75
C PHE A 21 -4.66 -4.50 2.24
N LYS A 22 -3.90 -3.42 2.10
CA LYS A 22 -4.33 -2.05 2.38
C LYS A 22 -3.67 -1.06 1.43
N LEU A 23 -4.46 -0.10 0.96
CA LEU A 23 -3.95 1.08 0.27
C LEU A 23 -3.58 2.15 1.30
N LEU A 24 -2.30 2.47 1.40
CA LEU A 24 -1.79 3.51 2.29
C LEU A 24 -1.77 4.84 1.56
N PHE A 25 -2.40 5.86 2.12
CA PHE A 25 -2.30 7.21 1.55
C PHE A 25 -1.04 7.90 2.07
N ALA A 26 -0.25 8.48 1.17
CA ALA A 26 1.02 9.10 1.51
C ALA A 26 0.91 10.20 2.59
N ASP A 27 -0.22 10.92 2.69
CA ASP A 27 -0.46 11.95 3.71
C ASP A 27 -0.64 11.38 5.13
N LYS A 28 -0.90 10.08 5.24
CA LYS A 28 -1.17 9.36 6.50
C LYS A 28 0.04 8.54 6.98
N ILE A 29 1.11 8.52 6.20
CA ILE A 29 2.35 7.82 6.54
C ILE A 29 3.15 8.70 7.50
N LEU A 30 3.42 8.16 8.69
CA LEU A 30 4.17 8.85 9.74
C LEU A 30 5.68 8.72 9.53
N ASP A 31 6.13 7.53 9.10
CA ASP A 31 7.55 7.22 8.91
C ASP A 31 7.71 6.10 7.87
N VAL A 32 8.88 6.04 7.23
CA VAL A 32 9.22 4.99 6.26
C VAL A 32 10.60 4.44 6.58
N LYS A 33 10.70 3.12 6.74
CA LYS A 33 11.97 2.41 6.89
C LYS A 33 12.17 1.43 5.74
N SER A 34 13.30 1.54 5.08
CA SER A 34 13.79 0.50 4.17
C SER A 34 14.48 -0.57 5.01
N GLU A 35 14.09 -1.84 4.87
CA GLU A 35 14.64 -2.91 5.71
C GLU A 35 16.12 -3.22 5.36
N VAL A 36 16.58 -2.88 4.15
CA VAL A 36 17.99 -3.05 3.71
C VAL A 36 18.39 -1.96 2.71
N GLU A 37 19.45 -1.17 3.03
CA GLU A 37 19.98 -0.11 2.14
C GLU A 37 20.62 -0.64 0.84
N ASP A 38 20.97 -1.93 0.78
CA ASP A 38 21.76 -2.55 -0.31
C ASP A 38 20.99 -3.64 -1.08
N ASP A 39 19.72 -3.89 -0.73
CA ASP A 39 18.93 -4.96 -1.35
C ASP A 39 17.70 -4.36 -2.06
N PRO A 40 17.66 -4.38 -3.41
CA PRO A 40 16.59 -3.79 -4.20
C PRO A 40 15.26 -4.56 -4.11
N ASP A 41 15.28 -5.75 -3.52
CA ASP A 41 14.11 -6.60 -3.24
C ASP A 41 13.58 -6.42 -1.80
N SER A 42 14.24 -5.61 -0.97
CA SER A 42 13.77 -5.33 0.38
C SER A 42 12.56 -4.41 0.37
N ALA A 43 11.45 -4.91 0.88
CA ALA A 43 10.21 -4.17 1.00
C ALA A 43 10.38 -2.94 1.91
N ALA A 44 9.80 -1.80 1.51
CA ALA A 44 9.71 -0.63 2.37
C ALA A 44 8.64 -0.86 3.45
N ILE A 45 8.95 -0.56 4.70
CA ILE A 45 8.02 -0.60 5.84
C ILE A 45 7.52 0.81 6.10
N PHE A 46 6.20 0.97 6.07
CA PHE A 46 5.48 2.21 6.34
C PHE A 46 4.85 2.16 7.73
N TYR A 47 5.14 3.16 8.55
CA TYR A 47 4.45 3.38 9.82
C TYR A 47 3.24 4.27 9.56
N TYR A 48 2.04 3.77 9.80
CA TYR A 48 0.80 4.45 9.42
C TYR A 48 0.10 5.11 10.62
N GLU A 49 -0.78 6.08 10.36
CA GLU A 49 -1.49 6.83 11.42
C GLU A 49 -2.26 5.96 12.42
N ASP A 50 -2.67 4.75 12.02
CA ASP A 50 -3.42 3.83 12.88
C ASP A 50 -2.55 3.09 13.92
N GLY A 51 -1.24 3.33 13.90
CA GLY A 51 -0.27 2.74 14.82
C GLY A 51 0.26 1.38 14.40
N LYS A 52 -0.20 0.82 13.26
CA LYS A 52 0.37 -0.37 12.64
C LYS A 52 1.44 -0.03 11.61
N THR A 53 2.23 -1.06 11.29
CA THR A 53 3.20 -1.05 10.20
C THR A 53 2.68 -1.85 9.02
N TYR A 54 3.08 -1.41 7.83
CA TYR A 54 2.66 -2.00 6.58
C TYR A 54 3.88 -2.17 5.67
N GLN A 55 4.01 -3.30 5.01
CA GLN A 55 5.11 -3.57 4.07
C GLN A 55 4.66 -3.32 2.63
N TYR A 56 5.53 -2.70 1.83
CA TYR A 56 5.30 -2.48 0.42
C TYR A 56 5.09 -3.80 -0.32
N ILE A 57 4.05 -3.87 -1.15
CA ILE A 57 3.84 -5.01 -2.03
C ILE A 57 4.29 -4.64 -3.44
N HIS A 58 5.20 -5.44 -4.01
CA HIS A 58 5.62 -5.29 -5.41
C HIS A 58 4.43 -5.34 -6.38
N SER A 59 4.53 -4.60 -7.48
CA SER A 59 3.41 -4.33 -8.40
C SER A 59 2.70 -5.58 -8.93
N GLU A 60 3.40 -6.69 -9.15
CA GLU A 60 2.78 -7.95 -9.59
C GLU A 60 1.88 -8.57 -8.52
N LYS A 61 2.34 -8.62 -7.26
CA LYS A 61 1.54 -9.10 -6.13
C LYS A 61 0.46 -8.09 -5.73
N ALA A 62 0.75 -6.79 -5.84
CA ALA A 62 -0.21 -5.72 -5.61
C ALA A 62 -1.38 -5.75 -6.61
N MET A 63 -1.14 -6.00 -7.89
CA MET A 63 -2.21 -6.11 -8.90
C MET A 63 -3.11 -7.33 -8.63
N ALA A 64 -2.53 -8.46 -8.23
CA ALA A 64 -3.32 -9.66 -7.91
C ALA A 64 -4.22 -9.43 -6.68
N GLN A 65 -3.68 -8.87 -5.60
CA GLN A 65 -4.45 -8.60 -4.39
C GLN A 65 -5.44 -7.44 -4.56
N PHE A 66 -5.10 -6.43 -5.36
CA PHE A 66 -6.03 -5.35 -5.69
C PHE A 66 -7.22 -5.86 -6.51
N ASN A 67 -7.00 -6.72 -7.50
CA ASN A 67 -8.09 -7.35 -8.24
C ASN A 67 -8.98 -8.18 -7.32
N GLU A 68 -8.40 -9.02 -6.45
CA GLU A 68 -9.16 -9.83 -5.49
C GLU A 68 -9.96 -8.98 -4.49
N TRP A 69 -9.38 -7.86 -4.03
CA TRP A 69 -10.06 -6.90 -3.15
C TRP A 69 -11.22 -6.18 -3.87
N MET A 70 -11.03 -5.77 -5.13
CA MET A 70 -12.07 -5.18 -5.96
C MET A 70 -13.21 -6.17 -6.21
N GLU A 71 -12.90 -7.44 -6.53
CA GLU A 71 -13.90 -8.49 -6.76
C GLU A 71 -14.64 -8.90 -5.48
N SER A 72 -13.99 -8.81 -4.31
CA SER A 72 -14.65 -9.05 -3.01
C SER A 72 -15.54 -7.90 -2.53
N GLY A 73 -15.46 -6.72 -3.16
CA GLY A 73 -16.25 -5.54 -2.82
C GLY A 73 -17.61 -5.43 -3.52
N GLU A 74 -17.99 -6.37 -4.40
CA GLU A 74 -19.24 -6.36 -5.18
C GLU A 74 -20.40 -7.18 -4.56
N ASP A 75 -20.35 -7.49 -3.26
CA ASP A 75 -21.48 -8.10 -2.53
C ASP A 75 -21.91 -7.20 -1.35
N GLU A 76 -22.56 -6.06 -1.65
CA GLU A 76 -23.53 -5.43 -0.73
C GLU A 76 -24.69 -4.73 -1.48
#